data_AF-A0A5D3CNE5-F1
#
_entry.id   AF-A0A5D3CNE5-F1
#
_cell.length_a   1.000
_cell.length_b   1.000
_cell.length_c   1.000
_cell.angle_alpha   90.00
_cell.angle_beta   90.00
_cell.angle_gamma   90.00
#
_symmetry.space_group_name_H-M   'P 1'
#
loop_
_entity.id
_entity.type
_entity.pdbx_description
1 polymer ?
#
loop_
_entity_poly.entity_id
_entity_poly.type
_entity_poly.pdbx_seq_one_letter_code
_entity_poly.pdbx_strand_id
1 'polypeptide(L)'
;MQNSKRGLLPFRHGVTLSKEQCPKTPQEVKEMRHISYASAVGSLMRTRDYMLVYGSKDLILTGYTDSDFQTDKNSRKFTSSSVFTLNGGAVVWRSIKQGCIADSTIEAEYVAACEAVKEAVWLRKFLIDFEVVPNMSKPITLYCDNSGAVANTREPRSHKREKHIERKYHLIREIVHRGDVIVT
;
A
#
# COMPACT_ATOMS: atom_id res chain seq x y z
N MET A 1 4.59 -20.08 -15.24
CA MET A 1 5.55 -18.96 -15.42
C MET A 1 6.76 -19.36 -16.28
N GLN A 2 6.56 -20.04 -17.42
CA GLN A 2 7.69 -20.55 -18.22
C GLN A 2 8.25 -19.53 -19.24
N ASN A 3 7.53 -18.44 -19.52
CA ASN A 3 7.88 -17.49 -20.59
C ASN A 3 8.15 -16.06 -20.09
N SER A 4 8.48 -15.89 -18.82
CA SER A 4 8.86 -14.59 -18.26
C SER A 4 10.31 -14.26 -18.64
N LYS A 5 10.58 -13.06 -19.17
CA LYS A 5 11.96 -12.58 -19.40
C LYS A 5 12.76 -12.72 -18.09
N ARG A 6 13.84 -13.50 -18.10
CA ARG A 6 14.74 -13.60 -16.93
C ARG A 6 15.46 -12.26 -16.79
N GLY A 7 14.99 -11.43 -15.85
CA GLY A 7 15.75 -10.26 -15.42
C GLY A 7 17.11 -10.70 -14.87
N LEU A 8 18.13 -9.85 -15.02
CA LEU A 8 19.41 -10.06 -14.36
C LEU A 8 19.16 -9.93 -12.85
N LEU A 9 19.08 -11.07 -12.15
CA LEU A 9 18.99 -11.06 -10.69
C LEU A 9 20.40 -10.77 -10.16
N PRO A 10 20.59 -9.76 -9.29
CA PRO A 10 21.90 -9.46 -8.71
C PRO A 10 22.46 -10.61 -7.88
N PHE A 11 21.61 -11.57 -7.49
CA PHE A 11 21.99 -12.77 -6.77
C PHE A 11 21.34 -14.02 -7.41
N ARG A 12 22.09 -15.13 -7.39
CA ARG A 12 21.54 -16.44 -7.74
C ARG A 12 20.60 -16.92 -6.64
N HIS A 13 19.61 -17.72 -7.02
CA HIS A 13 18.76 -18.41 -6.04
C HIS A 13 19.63 -19.28 -5.11
N GLY A 14 19.40 -19.21 -3.80
CA GLY A 14 20.17 -19.93 -2.78
C GLY A 14 21.39 -19.20 -2.20
N VAL A 15 21.66 -17.95 -2.59
CA VAL A 15 22.72 -17.15 -1.96
C VAL A 15 22.25 -16.70 -0.56
N THR A 16 22.98 -17.12 0.46
CA THR A 16 22.77 -16.69 1.85
C THR A 16 23.63 -15.45 2.12
N LEU A 17 23.00 -14.34 2.52
CA LEU A 17 23.71 -13.12 2.87
C LEU A 17 24.17 -13.17 4.34
N SER A 18 25.40 -12.77 4.61
CA SER A 18 26.02 -12.84 5.93
C SER A 18 26.65 -11.52 6.34
N LYS A 19 26.67 -11.19 7.64
CA LYS A 19 27.15 -9.88 8.15
C LYS A 19 28.57 -9.53 7.69
N GLU A 20 29.37 -10.53 7.35
CA GLU A 20 30.72 -10.39 6.82
C GLU A 20 30.76 -9.64 5.48
N GLN A 21 29.67 -9.66 4.70
CA GLN A 21 29.54 -8.98 3.41
C GLN A 21 29.01 -7.54 3.54
N CYS A 22 28.79 -7.05 4.77
CA CYS A 22 28.50 -5.63 5.02
C CYS A 22 29.77 -4.80 4.80
N PRO A 23 29.64 -3.54 4.38
CA PRO A 23 30.76 -2.60 4.42
C PRO A 23 31.15 -2.36 5.89
N LYS A 24 32.43 -2.59 6.18
CA LYS A 24 33.06 -2.45 7.49
C LYS A 24 33.84 -1.15 7.60
N THR A 25 34.36 -0.62 6.49
CA THR A 25 35.16 0.60 6.48
C THR A 25 34.41 1.81 5.91
N PRO A 26 34.78 3.05 6.29
CA PRO A 26 34.19 4.26 5.71
C PRO A 26 34.38 4.34 4.18
N GLN A 27 35.45 3.76 3.66
CA GLN A 27 35.75 3.70 2.24
C GLN A 27 34.79 2.76 1.50
N GLU A 28 34.58 1.55 2.02
CA GLU A 28 33.60 0.59 1.48
C GLU A 28 32.17 1.16 1.51
N VAL A 29 31.81 1.89 2.57
CA VAL A 29 30.51 2.59 2.64
C VAL A 29 30.39 3.63 1.53
N LYS A 30 31.47 4.37 1.22
CA LYS A 30 31.48 5.39 0.16
C LYS A 30 31.38 4.78 -1.23
N GLU A 31 32.06 3.67 -1.47
CA GLU A 31 32.00 2.92 -2.73
C GLU A 31 30.61 2.31 -2.95
N MET A 32 30.03 1.71 -1.90
CA MET A 32 28.68 1.12 -1.97
C MET A 32 27.57 2.17 -2.19
N ARG A 33 27.77 3.44 -1.81
CA ARG A 33 26.78 4.51 -2.10
C ARG A 33 26.52 4.72 -3.60
N HIS A 34 27.44 4.31 -4.47
CA HIS A 34 27.30 4.44 -5.93
C HIS A 34 26.57 3.27 -6.59
N ILE A 35 26.27 2.21 -5.85
CA ILE A 35 25.52 1.05 -6.35
C ILE A 35 24.08 1.19 -5.86
N SER A 36 23.13 1.27 -6.79
CA SER A 36 21.72 1.63 -6.54
C SER A 36 21.04 0.80 -5.44
N TYR A 37 21.45 -0.46 -5.27
CA TYR A 37 20.89 -1.39 -4.28
C TYR A 37 21.81 -1.67 -3.08
N ALA A 38 23.08 -1.21 -3.10
CA ALA A 38 24.03 -1.55 -2.04
C ALA A 38 23.73 -0.83 -0.72
N SER A 39 23.13 0.36 -0.75
CA SER A 39 22.64 0.99 0.48
C SER A 39 21.47 0.22 1.10
N ALA A 40 20.58 -0.34 0.27
CA ALA A 40 19.45 -1.14 0.75
C ALA A 40 19.93 -2.48 1.33
N VAL A 41 20.82 -3.19 0.61
CA VAL A 41 21.44 -4.43 1.07
C VAL A 41 22.27 -4.20 2.33
N GLY A 42 23.13 -3.17 2.35
CA GLY A 42 23.92 -2.81 3.52
C GLY A 42 23.06 -2.47 4.73
N SER A 43 21.93 -1.78 4.54
CA SER A 43 20.95 -1.53 5.61
C SER A 43 20.37 -2.83 6.14
N LEU A 44 19.82 -3.70 5.27
CA LEU A 44 19.22 -4.99 5.66
C LEU A 44 20.20 -5.86 6.43
N MET A 45 21.46 -5.91 6.00
CA MET A 45 22.47 -6.74 6.65
C MET A 45 22.93 -6.14 8.00
N ARG A 46 23.03 -4.81 8.09
CA ARG A 46 23.36 -4.11 9.35
C ARG A 46 22.23 -4.24 10.35
N THR A 47 20.97 -4.21 9.90
CA THR A 47 19.78 -4.37 10.74
C THR A 47 19.30 -5.81 10.85
N ARG A 48 20.06 -6.81 10.37
CA ARG A 48 19.63 -8.22 10.35
C ARG A 48 19.26 -8.76 11.73
N ASP A 49 19.97 -8.31 12.75
CA ASP A 49 19.77 -8.74 14.14
C ASP A 49 18.95 -7.71 14.94
N TYR A 50 18.43 -6.66 14.28
CA TYR A 50 17.52 -5.68 14.88
C TYR A 50 16.09 -6.08 14.56
N MET A 51 15.19 -5.86 15.51
CA MET A 51 13.76 -6.07 15.33
C MET A 51 13.00 -4.77 15.62
N LEU A 52 11.96 -4.52 14.83
CA LEU A 52 10.96 -3.51 15.14
C LEU A 52 10.04 -4.07 16.23
N VAL A 53 10.07 -3.44 17.41
CA VAL A 53 9.16 -3.76 18.51
C VAL A 53 8.00 -2.78 18.45
N TYR A 54 6.81 -3.29 18.17
CA TYR A 54 5.59 -2.50 18.25
C TYR A 54 5.05 -2.50 19.69
N GLY A 55 4.56 -1.34 20.16
CA GLY A 55 4.23 -1.12 21.58
C GLY A 55 2.91 -1.70 22.07
N SER A 56 2.01 -2.18 21.20
CA SER A 56 0.73 -2.80 21.62
C SER A 56 0.73 -4.32 21.52
N LYS A 57 -0.17 -4.94 22.27
CA LYS A 57 -0.37 -6.39 22.36
C LYS A 57 -0.96 -7.00 21.08
N ASP A 58 -1.78 -6.24 20.36
CA ASP A 58 -2.45 -6.71 19.14
C ASP A 58 -1.84 -6.03 17.90
N LEU A 59 -1.38 -6.84 16.94
CA LEU A 59 -0.90 -6.36 15.64
C LEU A 59 -2.09 -6.07 14.73
N ILE A 60 -2.67 -4.88 14.89
CA ILE A 60 -3.83 -4.44 14.12
C ILE A 60 -3.35 -3.63 12.91
N LEU A 61 -3.75 -4.09 11.71
CA LEU A 61 -3.55 -3.35 10.48
C LEU A 61 -4.70 -2.35 10.27
N THR A 62 -4.34 -1.08 10.08
CA THR A 62 -5.29 0.01 9.85
C THR A 62 -4.82 0.85 8.67
N GLY A 63 -5.73 1.07 7.70
CA GLY A 63 -5.49 1.92 6.54
C GLY A 63 -6.17 3.28 6.70
N TYR A 64 -5.59 4.28 6.03
CA TYR A 64 -6.16 5.60 5.83
C TYR A 64 -6.03 5.95 4.34
N THR A 65 -7.02 6.63 3.79
CA THR A 65 -7.04 7.10 2.40
C THR A 65 -7.54 8.53 2.34
N ASP A 66 -7.01 9.28 1.39
CA ASP A 66 -7.37 10.67 1.12
C ASP A 66 -7.13 10.98 -0.37
N SER A 67 -7.81 11.98 -0.90
CA SER A 67 -7.61 12.47 -2.25
C SER A 67 -7.57 14.00 -2.31
N ASP A 68 -6.56 14.53 -2.99
CA ASP A 68 -6.47 15.96 -3.28
C ASP A 68 -7.02 16.23 -4.69
N PHE A 69 -8.23 16.78 -4.74
CA PHE A 69 -8.96 17.18 -5.95
C PHE A 69 -8.78 18.67 -6.26
N GLN A 70 -8.47 19.01 -7.52
CA GLN A 70 -8.29 20.38 -8.07
C GLN A 70 -6.94 21.08 -7.83
N THR A 71 -5.89 20.39 -7.39
CA THR A 71 -4.54 20.98 -7.38
C THR A 71 -4.04 21.35 -8.79
N ASP A 72 -4.57 20.71 -9.83
CA ASP A 72 -4.25 20.97 -11.24
C ASP A 72 -5.49 21.46 -12.01
N LYS A 73 -5.65 22.79 -12.10
CA LYS A 73 -6.79 23.47 -12.76
C LYS A 73 -6.98 23.08 -14.23
N ASN A 74 -5.93 22.59 -14.89
CA ASN A 74 -5.95 22.30 -16.32
C ASN A 74 -6.27 20.83 -16.63
N SER A 75 -5.90 19.89 -15.76
CA SER A 75 -6.06 18.46 -16.07
C SER A 75 -7.22 17.76 -15.36
N ARG A 76 -7.88 18.39 -14.37
CA ARG A 76 -8.91 17.78 -13.50
C ARG A 76 -8.48 16.45 -12.87
N LYS A 77 -7.17 16.17 -12.87
CA LYS A 77 -6.58 15.02 -12.21
C LYS A 77 -6.47 15.32 -10.72
N PHE A 78 -6.53 14.27 -9.93
CA PHE A 78 -6.39 14.31 -8.48
C PHE A 78 -5.21 13.45 -8.05
N THR A 79 -4.73 13.69 -6.84
CA THR A 79 -3.70 12.88 -6.21
C THR A 79 -4.36 12.04 -5.14
N SER A 80 -4.31 10.72 -5.28
CA SER A 80 -4.74 9.81 -4.20
C SER A 80 -3.57 9.55 -3.27
N SER A 81 -3.83 9.51 -1.98
CA SER A 81 -2.87 9.07 -0.98
C SER A 81 -3.45 8.01 -0.05
N SER A 82 -2.59 7.12 0.43
CA SER A 82 -2.95 6.15 1.46
C SER A 82 -1.76 5.86 2.37
N VAL A 83 -2.07 5.53 3.62
CA VAL A 83 -1.10 5.06 4.60
C VAL A 83 -1.69 3.89 5.38
N PHE A 84 -0.90 2.84 5.55
CA PHE A 84 -1.23 1.70 6.38
C PHE A 84 -0.30 1.67 7.57
N THR A 85 -0.91 1.49 8.74
CA THR A 85 -0.22 1.39 10.01
C THR A 85 -0.43 -0.02 10.57
N LEU A 86 0.63 -0.60 11.10
CA LEU A 86 0.57 -1.79 11.94
C LEU A 86 0.87 -1.34 13.36
N ASN A 87 -0.10 -1.48 14.25
CA ASN A 87 0.08 -1.12 15.66
C ASN A 87 0.61 0.33 15.87
N GLY A 88 0.02 1.28 15.13
CA GLY A 88 0.39 2.70 15.16
C GLY A 88 1.64 3.09 14.35
N GLY A 89 2.48 2.13 13.94
CA GLY A 89 3.64 2.40 13.09
C GLY A 89 3.27 2.30 11.61
N ALA A 90 3.62 3.30 10.79
CA ALA A 90 3.41 3.25 9.35
C ALA A 90 4.28 2.17 8.70
N VAL A 91 3.68 1.27 7.93
CA VAL A 91 4.35 0.15 7.25
C VAL A 91 4.29 0.26 5.73
N VAL A 92 3.25 0.88 5.19
CA VAL A 92 3.08 1.15 3.75
C VAL A 92 2.48 2.53 3.58
N TRP A 93 2.96 3.30 2.62
CA TRP A 93 2.35 4.56 2.22
C TRP A 93 2.51 4.77 0.72
N ARG A 94 1.57 5.50 0.13
CA ARG A 94 1.55 5.80 -1.29
C ARG A 94 0.90 7.15 -1.52
N SER A 95 1.46 7.96 -2.42
CA SER A 95 0.84 9.19 -2.92
C SER A 95 1.09 9.29 -4.42
N ILE A 96 0.02 9.30 -5.22
CA ILE A 96 0.10 9.17 -6.68
C ILE A 96 -0.96 10.05 -7.35
N LYS A 97 -0.51 10.80 -8.35
CA LYS A 97 -1.39 11.49 -9.30
C LYS A 97 -2.12 10.46 -10.17
N GLN A 98 -3.43 10.42 -10.06
CA GLN A 98 -4.26 9.46 -10.78
C GLN A 98 -4.29 9.77 -12.29
N GLY A 99 -4.30 8.70 -13.08
CA GLY A 99 -4.37 8.80 -14.54
C GLY A 99 -5.78 9.15 -15.04
N CYS A 100 -6.81 8.78 -14.27
CA CYS A 100 -8.19 9.13 -14.54
C CYS A 100 -8.52 10.56 -14.09
N ILE A 101 -9.59 11.10 -14.66
CA ILE A 101 -10.18 12.38 -14.29
C ILE A 101 -11.36 12.08 -13.38
N ALA A 102 -11.52 12.86 -12.32
CA ALA A 102 -12.73 12.83 -11.49
C ALA A 102 -13.57 14.08 -11.78
N ASP A 103 -14.89 13.92 -11.81
CA ASP A 103 -15.84 15.03 -11.98
C ASP A 103 -16.30 15.61 -10.63
N SER A 104 -15.92 14.97 -9.52
CA SER A 104 -16.23 15.44 -8.16
C SER A 104 -15.21 14.97 -7.13
N THR A 105 -15.14 15.66 -5.99
CA THR A 105 -14.33 15.22 -4.83
C THR A 105 -14.77 13.84 -4.34
N ILE A 106 -16.07 13.53 -4.34
CA ILE A 106 -16.59 12.22 -3.93
C ILE A 106 -16.05 11.11 -4.84
N GLU A 107 -15.98 11.35 -6.15
CA GLU A 107 -15.42 10.40 -7.10
C GLU A 107 -13.92 10.22 -6.90
N ALA A 108 -13.17 11.31 -6.70
CA ALA A 108 -11.74 11.25 -6.39
C ALA A 108 -11.46 10.42 -5.15
N GLU A 109 -12.22 10.65 -4.07
CA GLU A 109 -12.13 9.90 -2.81
C GLU A 109 -12.51 8.43 -2.99
N TYR A 110 -13.58 8.14 -3.73
CA TYR A 110 -14.01 6.78 -4.00
C TYR A 110 -12.96 5.99 -4.81
N VAL A 111 -12.31 6.64 -5.77
CA VAL A 111 -11.20 6.04 -6.52
C VAL A 111 -9.97 5.82 -5.63
N ALA A 112 -9.61 6.81 -4.80
CA ALA A 112 -8.51 6.68 -3.83
C ALA A 112 -8.74 5.52 -2.85
N ALA A 113 -9.95 5.43 -2.30
CA ALA A 113 -10.37 4.32 -1.44
C ALA A 113 -10.29 2.98 -2.17
N CYS A 114 -10.71 2.91 -3.44
CA CYS A 114 -10.60 1.68 -4.23
C CYS A 114 -9.15 1.20 -4.38
N GLU A 115 -8.22 2.12 -4.67
CA GLU A 115 -6.79 1.80 -4.76
C GLU A 115 -6.22 1.37 -3.39
N ALA A 116 -6.61 2.05 -2.32
CA ALA A 116 -6.22 1.67 -0.96
C ALA A 116 -6.77 0.29 -0.56
N VAL A 117 -8.01 -0.05 -0.91
CA VAL A 117 -8.59 -1.37 -0.63
C VAL A 117 -7.85 -2.49 -1.36
N LYS A 118 -7.41 -2.27 -2.60
CA LYS A 118 -6.56 -3.24 -3.33
C LYS A 118 -5.23 -3.46 -2.60
N GLU A 119 -4.61 -2.38 -2.14
CA GLU A 119 -3.38 -2.43 -1.35
C GLU A 119 -3.60 -3.18 -0.02
N ALA A 120 -4.72 -2.93 0.67
CA ALA A 120 -5.08 -3.60 1.91
C ALA A 120 -5.21 -5.12 1.74
N VAL A 121 -5.87 -5.57 0.66
CA VAL A 121 -6.01 -7.00 0.35
C VAL A 121 -4.66 -7.64 0.04
N TRP A 122 -3.81 -6.95 -0.73
CA TRP A 122 -2.45 -7.42 -1.00
C TRP A 122 -1.63 -7.51 0.29
N LEU A 123 -1.66 -6.47 1.12
CA LEU A 123 -0.93 -6.38 2.38
C LEU A 123 -1.41 -7.45 3.39
N ARG A 124 -2.72 -7.75 3.43
CA ARG A 124 -3.26 -8.86 4.21
C ARG A 124 -2.60 -10.18 3.84
N LYS A 125 -2.55 -10.48 2.54
CA LYS A 125 -1.94 -11.72 2.04
C LYS A 125 -0.45 -11.76 2.38
N PHE A 126 0.25 -10.65 2.17
CA PHE A 126 1.66 -10.53 2.51
C PHE A 126 1.94 -10.80 3.99
N LEU A 127 1.14 -10.23 4.91
CA LEU A 127 1.31 -10.41 6.36
C LEU A 127 0.95 -11.82 6.84
N ILE A 128 -0.03 -12.47 6.19
CA ILE A 128 -0.35 -13.89 6.44
C ILE A 128 0.81 -14.78 6.02
N ASP A 129 1.34 -14.58 4.81
CA ASP A 129 2.45 -15.37 4.28
C ASP A 129 3.75 -15.19 5.10
N PHE A 130 3.92 -14.03 5.77
CA PHE A 130 5.06 -13.77 6.65
C PHE A 130 4.89 -14.34 8.07
N GLU A 131 3.71 -14.87 8.42
CA GLU A 131 3.38 -15.41 9.75
C GLU A 131 3.59 -14.41 10.92
N VAL A 132 3.69 -13.10 10.64
CA VAL A 132 3.96 -12.04 11.64
C VAL A 132 2.73 -11.66 12.42
N VAL A 133 1.56 -11.66 11.77
CA VAL A 133 0.30 -11.25 12.38
C VAL A 133 -0.56 -12.49 12.63
N PRO A 134 -0.67 -12.97 13.89
CA PRO A 134 -1.47 -14.14 14.18
C PRO A 134 -2.95 -13.84 13.89
N ASN A 135 -3.55 -14.62 13.00
CA ASN A 135 -4.97 -14.60 12.67
C ASN A 135 -5.54 -13.23 12.22
N MET A 136 -5.24 -12.83 10.99
CA MET A 136 -5.95 -11.78 10.21
C MET A 136 -7.37 -12.22 9.80
N SER A 137 -8.14 -12.74 10.76
CA SER A 137 -9.54 -13.17 10.57
C SER A 137 -10.50 -11.99 10.50
N LYS A 138 -10.15 -10.87 11.15
CA LYS A 138 -10.95 -9.66 11.17
C LYS A 138 -10.75 -8.85 9.86
N PRO A 139 -11.79 -8.15 9.41
CA PRO A 139 -11.67 -7.21 8.29
C PRO A 139 -10.66 -6.09 8.61
N ILE A 140 -9.91 -5.63 7.61
CA ILE A 140 -9.06 -4.44 7.75
C ILE A 140 -9.94 -3.20 7.79
N THR A 141 -9.70 -2.28 8.72
CA THR A 141 -10.39 -0.98 8.72
C THR A 141 -9.63 0.00 7.84
N LEU A 142 -10.31 0.60 6.87
CA LEU A 142 -9.82 1.69 6.02
C LEU A 142 -10.63 2.95 6.32
N TYR A 143 -9.96 3.97 6.87
CA TYR A 143 -10.56 5.28 7.15
C TYR A 143 -10.52 6.16 5.89
N CYS A 144 -11.68 6.71 5.51
CA CYS A 144 -11.89 7.69 4.45
C CYS A 144 -12.71 8.83 5.03
N ASP A 145 -12.25 10.07 4.89
CA ASP A 145 -12.90 11.25 5.48
C ASP A 145 -14.21 11.66 4.76
N ASN A 146 -14.43 11.14 3.54
CA ASN A 146 -15.59 11.46 2.72
C ASN A 146 -16.73 10.46 2.89
N SER A 147 -17.72 10.83 3.71
CA SER A 147 -18.93 10.03 3.97
C SER A 147 -19.72 9.63 2.70
N GLY A 148 -19.66 10.43 1.62
CA GLY A 148 -20.29 10.10 0.34
C GLY A 148 -19.56 8.94 -0.36
N ALA A 149 -18.23 8.97 -0.37
CA ALA A 149 -17.41 7.88 -0.89
C ALA A 149 -17.59 6.60 -0.05
N VAL A 150 -17.62 6.72 1.28
CA VAL A 150 -17.89 5.60 2.20
C VAL A 150 -19.26 4.99 1.93
N ALA A 151 -20.32 5.80 1.79
CA ALA A 151 -21.67 5.31 1.48
C ALA A 151 -21.71 4.54 0.15
N ASN A 152 -21.01 5.04 -0.87
CA ASN A 152 -20.94 4.43 -2.20
C ASN A 152 -20.22 3.07 -2.24
N THR A 153 -19.48 2.72 -1.18
CA THR A 153 -18.88 1.38 -1.03
C THR A 153 -19.89 0.32 -0.60
N ARG A 154 -20.95 0.73 0.11
CA ARG A 154 -21.95 -0.18 0.71
C ARG A 154 -23.20 -0.31 -0.15
N GLU A 155 -23.66 0.79 -0.72
CA GLU A 155 -24.87 0.82 -1.53
C GLU A 155 -24.61 1.56 -2.85
N PRO A 156 -24.95 0.97 -4.01
CA PRO A 156 -24.94 1.70 -5.27
C PRO A 156 -26.11 2.68 -5.26
N ARG A 157 -25.91 3.86 -4.67
CA ARG A 157 -26.90 4.93 -4.78
C ARG A 157 -26.97 5.34 -6.24
N SER A 158 -28.02 4.91 -6.92
CA SER A 158 -28.32 5.28 -8.31
C SER A 158 -28.76 6.74 -8.39
N HIS A 159 -27.86 7.66 -8.05
CA HIS A 159 -28.02 9.06 -8.38
C HIS A 159 -27.50 9.25 -9.81
N LYS A 160 -28.24 10.01 -10.64
CA LYS A 160 -27.85 10.32 -12.04
C LYS A 160 -26.40 10.84 -12.16
N ARG A 161 -25.81 11.39 -11.09
CA ARG A 161 -24.45 11.93 -11.01
C ARG A 161 -23.33 10.88 -10.91
N GLU A 162 -23.61 9.64 -10.52
CA GLU A 162 -22.56 8.63 -10.26
C GLU A 162 -22.33 7.65 -11.40
N LYS A 163 -23.05 7.81 -12.52
CA LYS A 163 -22.92 6.97 -13.72
C LYS A 163 -21.54 7.09 -14.39
N HIS A 164 -20.77 8.11 -14.04
CA HIS A 164 -19.48 8.44 -14.65
C HIS A 164 -18.30 7.70 -14.00
N ILE A 165 -18.49 7.13 -12.80
CA ILE A 165 -17.45 6.35 -12.13
C ILE A 165 -17.15 5.11 -12.96
N GLU A 166 -15.88 4.93 -13.36
CA GLU A 166 -15.49 3.77 -14.13
C GLU A 166 -15.78 2.46 -13.37
N ARG A 167 -16.36 1.47 -14.06
CA ARG A 167 -16.77 0.19 -13.44
C ARG A 167 -15.64 -0.54 -12.71
N LYS A 168 -14.39 -0.36 -13.14
CA LYS A 168 -13.22 -0.98 -12.50
C LYS A 168 -13.07 -0.58 -11.03
N TYR A 169 -13.60 0.57 -10.63
CA TYR A 169 -13.54 1.04 -9.25
C TYR A 169 -14.67 0.48 -8.38
N HIS A 170 -15.64 -0.24 -8.95
CA HIS A 170 -16.66 -0.95 -8.16
C HIS A 170 -16.14 -2.23 -7.50
N LEU A 171 -14.91 -2.66 -7.79
CA LEU A 171 -14.26 -3.77 -7.07
C LEU A 171 -14.26 -3.57 -5.54
N ILE A 172 -14.15 -2.32 -5.07
CA ILE A 172 -14.24 -2.00 -3.64
C ILE A 172 -15.54 -2.53 -3.00
N ARG A 173 -16.66 -2.49 -3.72
CA ARG A 173 -17.96 -2.98 -3.23
C ARG A 173 -17.94 -4.47 -3.00
N GLU A 174 -17.31 -5.22 -3.91
CA GLU A 174 -17.16 -6.67 -3.78
C GLU A 174 -16.27 -7.03 -2.58
N ILE A 175 -15.16 -6.32 -2.40
CA ILE A 175 -14.23 -6.56 -1.29
C ILE A 175 -14.89 -6.21 0.06
N VAL A 176 -15.64 -5.11 0.13
CA VAL A 176 -16.42 -4.72 1.31
C VAL A 176 -17.52 -5.73 1.60
N HIS A 177 -18.25 -6.19 0.56
CA HIS A 177 -19.30 -7.20 0.72
C HIS A 177 -18.76 -8.55 1.18
N ARG A 178 -17.58 -8.97 0.69
CA ARG A 178 -16.88 -10.17 1.16
C ARG A 178 -16.44 -10.07 2.63
N GLY A 179 -16.38 -8.87 3.19
CA GLY A 179 -15.95 -8.62 4.56
C GLY A 179 -14.42 -8.65 4.73
N ASP A 180 -13.65 -8.45 3.67
CA ASP A 180 -12.19 -8.39 3.78
C ASP A 180 -11.70 -7.04 4.32
N VAL A 181 -12.43 -5.98 3.96
CA VAL A 181 -12.11 -4.59 4.35
C VAL A 181 -13.41 -3.89 4.73
N ILE A 182 -13.38 -3.12 5.82
CA ILE A 182 -14.43 -2.19 6.22
C ILE A 182 -13.95 -0.79 5.88
N VAL A 183 -14.72 -0.07 5.07
CA VAL A 183 -14.48 1.35 4.79
C VAL A 183 -15.35 2.17 5.73
N THR A 184 -14.73 3.10 6.46
CA THR A 184 -15.38 3.95 7.46
C THR A 184 -14.98 5.40 7.33
#